data_AF-A0A955IRX2-F1
#
_entry.id   AF-A0A955IRX2-F1
#
_cell.length_a   1.000
_cell.length_b   1.000
_cell.length_c   1.000
_cell.angle_alpha   90.00
_cell.angle_beta   90.00
_cell.angle_gamma   90.00
#
_symmetry.space_group_name_H-M   'P 1'
#
loop_
_entity.id
_entity.type
_entity.pdbx_description
1 polymer ?
#
loop_
_entity_poly.entity_id
_entity_poly.type
_entity_poly.pdbx_seq_one_letter_code
_entity_poly.pdbx_strand_id
1 'polypeptide(L)'
;MVANFQRVHFEFDSATLTKASKDALSANATILQAHPRMSIQVEGHADERGTTDYNLALGQKRAQAVKEHLALLGVSSDRVK
;
A
#
# COMPACT_ATOMS: atom_id res chain seq x y z
N MET A 1 2.35 -11.67 18.07
CA MET A 1 3.21 -11.67 16.87
C MET A 1 2.98 -10.37 16.12
N VAL A 2 4.02 -9.60 15.82
CA VAL A 2 3.92 -8.48 14.90
C VAL A 2 4.05 -9.07 13.50
N ALA A 3 3.01 -8.93 12.67
CA ALA A 3 3.10 -9.29 11.26
C ALA A 3 4.18 -8.42 10.59
N ASN A 4 5.16 -9.05 9.95
CA ASN A 4 6.25 -8.32 9.30
C ASN A 4 5.83 -7.89 7.89
N PHE A 5 5.13 -6.76 7.80
CA PHE A 5 4.73 -6.18 6.53
C PHE A 5 5.92 -5.57 5.79
N GLN A 6 6.06 -5.92 4.52
CA GLN A 6 7.05 -5.32 3.64
C GLN A 6 6.59 -3.92 3.20
N ARG A 7 7.54 -2.98 3.14
CA ARG A 7 7.28 -1.63 2.62
C ARG A 7 7.11 -1.65 1.11
N VAL A 8 6.24 -0.78 0.63
CA VAL A 8 6.00 -0.55 -0.79
C VAL A 8 6.68 0.74 -1.20
N HIS A 9 7.45 0.69 -2.27
CA HIS A 9 8.18 1.84 -2.80
C HIS A 9 7.61 2.28 -4.15
N PHE A 10 7.82 3.55 -4.47
CA PHE A 10 7.37 4.15 -5.72
C PHE A 10 8.53 4.93 -6.33
N GLU A 11 8.54 4.97 -7.67
CA GLU A 11 9.43 5.87 -8.39
C GLU A 11 9.07 7.33 -8.11
N PHE A 12 10.01 8.23 -8.44
CA PHE A 12 9.80 9.66 -8.35
C PHE A 12 8.56 10.08 -9.15
N ASP A 13 7.75 10.97 -8.54
CA ASP A 13 6.48 11.45 -9.10
C ASP A 13 5.57 10.35 -9.68
N SER A 14 5.48 9.23 -8.95
CA SER A 14 4.67 8.09 -9.39
C SER A 14 3.85 7.49 -8.27
N ALA A 15 2.67 7.00 -8.65
CA ALA A 15 1.84 6.09 -7.87
C ALA A 15 1.74 4.69 -8.53
N THR A 16 2.56 4.43 -9.55
CA THR A 16 2.58 3.14 -10.25
C THR A 16 3.36 2.12 -9.44
N LEU A 17 2.74 0.97 -9.18
CA LEU A 17 3.39 -0.15 -8.51
C LEU A 17 4.41 -0.83 -9.43
N THR A 18 5.68 -0.76 -9.05
CA THR A 18 6.77 -1.52 -9.69
C THR A 18 6.61 -3.02 -9.43
N LYS A 19 7.34 -3.87 -10.17
CA LYS A 19 7.33 -5.31 -9.93
C LYS A 19 7.72 -5.64 -8.48
N ALA A 20 8.79 -5.04 -7.96
CA ALA A 20 9.25 -5.27 -6.58
C ALA A 20 8.17 -4.90 -5.56
N SER A 21 7.45 -3.80 -5.79
CA SER A 21 6.32 -3.37 -4.95
C SER A 21 5.13 -4.33 -4.99
N LYS A 22 4.83 -4.91 -6.16
CA LYS A 22 3.81 -5.96 -6.30
C LYS A 22 4.21 -7.27 -5.61
N ASP A 23 5.49 -7.63 -5.68
CA ASP A 23 6.03 -8.80 -4.99
C ASP A 23 5.91 -8.60 -3.46
N ALA A 24 6.20 -7.41 -2.95
CA ALA A 24 6.01 -7.06 -1.54
C ALA A 24 4.54 -7.11 -1.10
N LEU A 25 3.63 -6.61 -1.93
CA LEU A 25 2.20 -6.68 -1.67
C LEU A 25 1.66 -8.11 -1.70
N SER A 26 2.22 -8.98 -2.55
CA SER A 26 1.89 -10.41 -2.56
C SER A 26 2.23 -11.06 -1.22
N ALA A 27 3.43 -10.81 -0.68
CA ALA A 27 3.82 -11.30 0.64
C ALA A 27 2.89 -10.76 1.75
N ASN A 28 2.57 -9.46 1.71
CA ASN A 28 1.65 -8.84 2.66
C ASN A 28 0.23 -9.44 2.58
N ALA A 29 -0.27 -9.72 1.37
CA ALA A 29 -1.56 -10.34 1.16
C ALA A 29 -1.61 -11.76 1.75
N THR A 30 -0.55 -12.55 1.62
CA THR A 30 -0.46 -13.88 2.26
C THR A 30 -0.64 -13.78 3.78
N ILE A 31 -0.02 -12.78 4.43
CA ILE A 31 -0.19 -12.56 5.87
C ILE A 31 -1.65 -12.19 6.19
N LEU A 32 -2.26 -11.30 5.42
CA LEU A 32 -3.65 -10.87 5.61
C LEU A 32 -4.66 -12.00 5.39
N GLN A 33 -4.39 -12.89 4.44
CA GLN A 33 -5.21 -14.09 4.19
C GLN A 33 -5.10 -15.09 5.35
N ALA A 34 -3.90 -15.29 5.90
CA ALA A 34 -3.68 -16.16 7.06
C ALA A 34 -4.33 -15.62 8.35
N HIS A 35 -4.59 -14.31 8.41
CA HIS A 35 -5.17 -13.64 9.58
C HIS A 35 -6.46 -12.88 9.21
N PRO A 36 -7.60 -13.56 8.97
CA PRO A 36 -8.81 -12.92 8.44
C PRO A 36 -9.44 -11.86 9.35
N ARG A 37 -9.12 -11.87 10.65
CA ARG A 37 -9.57 -10.85 11.63
C ARG A 37 -8.69 -9.60 11.68
N MET A 38 -7.54 -9.61 11.00
CA MET A 38 -6.61 -8.48 10.98
C MET A 38 -7.09 -7.44 9.99
N SER A 39 -7.13 -6.18 10.41
CA SER A 39 -7.30 -5.03 9.52
C SER A 39 -6.03 -4.17 9.54
N ILE A 40 -5.74 -3.51 8.44
CA ILE A 40 -4.58 -2.64 8.29
C ILE A 40 -4.98 -1.24 7.84
N GLN A 41 -4.10 -0.29 8.08
CA GLN A 41 -4.17 1.07 7.55
C GLN A 41 -3.03 1.28 6.57
N VAL A 42 -3.32 1.85 5.41
CA VAL A 42 -2.35 2.14 4.36
C VAL A 42 -2.11 3.64 4.31
N GLU A 43 -0.89 4.03 4.68
CA GLU A 43 -0.45 5.42 4.63
C GLU A 43 0.49 5.62 3.45
N GLY A 44 0.15 6.56 2.56
CA GLY A 44 0.98 6.94 1.45
C GLY A 44 1.77 8.20 1.78
N HIS A 45 3.08 8.15 1.54
CA HIS A 45 3.99 9.27 1.78
C HIS A 45 4.55 9.78 0.46
N ALA A 46 4.85 11.07 0.40
CA ALA A 46 5.68 11.70 -0.62
C ALA A 46 6.87 12.39 0.05
N ASP A 47 7.95 12.61 -0.70
CA ASP A 47 9.09 13.35 -0.19
C ASP A 47 8.78 14.86 -0.08
N GLU A 48 9.67 15.62 0.55
CA GLU A 48 9.43 17.04 0.85
C GLU A 48 9.47 17.98 -0.37
N ARG A 49 9.82 17.47 -1.56
CA ARG A 49 9.92 18.29 -2.77
C ARG A 49 8.51 18.57 -3.29
N GLY A 50 8.21 19.84 -3.57
CA GLY A 50 6.88 20.27 -4.04
C GLY A 50 6.02 20.89 -2.95
N THR A 51 4.73 21.09 -3.23
CA THR A 51 3.80 21.69 -2.26
C THR A 51 3.19 20.61 -1.36
N THR A 52 2.80 21.00 -0.14
CA THR A 52 2.11 20.10 0.80
C THR A 52 0.88 19.46 0.18
N ASP A 53 0.05 20.24 -0.51
CA ASP A 53 -1.19 19.74 -1.14
C ASP A 53 -0.91 18.72 -2.24
N TYR A 54 0.12 18.95 -3.04
CA TYR A 54 0.53 18.02 -4.08
C TYR A 54 1.07 16.72 -3.46
N ASN A 55 1.91 16.81 -2.44
CA ASN A 55 2.46 15.65 -1.74
C ASN A 55 1.39 14.85 -1.00
N LEU A 56 0.38 15.53 -0.45
CA LEU A 56 -0.80 14.89 0.13
C LEU A 56 -1.59 14.14 -0.94
N ALA A 57 -1.86 14.77 -2.08
CA ALA A 57 -2.56 14.13 -3.20
C ALA A 57 -1.78 12.93 -3.77
N LEU A 58 -0.45 13.04 -3.89
CA LEU A 58 0.41 11.94 -4.34
C LEU A 58 0.41 10.78 -3.33
N GLY A 59 0.49 11.09 -2.03
CA GLY A 59 0.35 10.10 -0.95
C GLY A 59 -0.98 9.37 -1.01
N GLN A 60 -2.09 10.09 -1.19
CA GLN A 60 -3.43 9.49 -1.34
C GLN A 60 -3.49 8.55 -2.56
N LYS A 61 -2.96 8.96 -3.72
CA LYS A 61 -2.89 8.11 -4.91
C LYS A 61 -2.09 6.83 -4.66
N ARG A 62 -0.96 6.93 -3.95
CA ARG A 62 -0.12 5.78 -3.59
C ARG A 62 -0.83 4.81 -2.66
N ALA A 63 -1.51 5.32 -1.63
CA ALA A 63 -2.30 4.50 -0.72
C ALA A 63 -3.45 3.80 -1.46
N GLN A 64 -4.12 4.50 -2.38
CA GLN A 64 -5.18 3.93 -3.20
C GLN A 64 -4.67 2.80 -4.11
N ALA A 65 -3.53 2.99 -4.79
CA ALA A 65 -2.92 1.96 -5.62
C ALA A 65 -2.60 0.68 -4.83
N VAL A 66 -2.11 0.82 -3.59
CA VAL A 66 -1.86 -0.31 -2.69
C VAL A 66 -3.16 -1.03 -2.31
N LYS A 67 -4.21 -0.28 -1.93
CA LYS A 67 -5.52 -0.83 -1.58
C LYS A 67 -6.12 -1.64 -2.72
N GLU A 68 -6.13 -1.08 -3.91
CA GLU A 68 -6.64 -1.73 -5.13
C GLU A 68 -5.87 -3.01 -5.43
N HIS A 69 -4.54 -2.98 -5.31
CA HIS A 69 -3.73 -4.17 -5.58
C HIS A 69 -3.94 -5.28 -4.54
N LEU A 70 -4.07 -4.94 -3.24
CA LEU A 70 -4.42 -5.92 -2.22
C LEU A 70 -5.81 -6.53 -2.44
N ALA A 71 -6.77 -5.73 -2.92
CA ALA A 71 -8.10 -6.23 -3.29
C ALA A 71 -8.04 -7.22 -4.46
N LEU A 72 -7.22 -6.93 -5.49
CA LEU A 72 -6.96 -7.87 -6.60
C LEU A 72 -6.33 -9.20 -6.12
N LEU A 73 -5.56 -9.15 -5.03
CA LEU A 73 -4.99 -10.33 -4.38
C LEU A 73 -5.98 -11.02 -3.42
N GLY A 74 -7.24 -10.60 -3.39
CA GLY A 74 -8.31 -11.25 -2.61
C GLY A 74 -8.40 -10.80 -1.15
N VAL A 75 -7.73 -9.71 -0.76
CA VAL A 75 -7.94 -9.09 0.56
C VAL A 75 -9.23 -8.27 0.50
N SER A 76 -10.18 -8.55 1.39
CA SER A 76 -11.42 -7.76 1.49
C SER A 76 -11.12 -6.27 1.73
N SER A 77 -11.77 -5.40 0.95
CA SER A 77 -11.62 -3.93 1.05
C SER A 77 -11.94 -3.39 2.44
N ASP A 78 -12.88 -4.01 3.16
CA ASP A 78 -13.31 -3.57 4.49
C ASP A 78 -12.19 -3.72 5.54
N ARG A 79 -11.14 -4.47 5.21
CA ARG A 79 -9.98 -4.72 6.06
C ARG A 79 -8.80 -3.80 5.75
N VAL A 80 -8.88 -2.96 4.72
CA VAL A 80 -7.79 -2.08 4.29
C VAL A 80 -8.26 -0.63 4.32
N LYS A 81 -7.87 0.09 5.38
CA LYS A 81 -8.23 1.49 5.64
C LYS A 81 -7.25 2.48 5.06
#